data_AF-A0A355A1M7-F1
#
_entry.id   AF-A0A355A1M7-F1
#
_cell.length_a   1.000
_cell.length_b   1.000
_cell.length_c   1.000
_cell.angle_alpha   90.00
_cell.angle_beta   90.00
_cell.angle_gamma   90.00
#
_symmetry.space_group_name_H-M   'P 1'
#
loop_
_entity.id
_entity.type
_entity.pdbx_description
1 polymer ?
#
loop_
_entity_poly.entity_id
_entity_poly.type
_entity_poly.pdbx_seq_one_letter_code
_entity_poly.pdbx_strand_id
1 'polypeptide(L)'
;ISSPAKMKAAKQFLEWLSTPEAIKMWVEECKLVPTFKNSDVSSMDVPFQDLVKYMNEGKTNPWAFSMYPVAVFEDACKNGAQEYVFGLKKANDVIQYIDETWRREMQK
;
A
#
# COMPACT_ATOMS: atom_id res chain seq x y z
N ILE A 1 -17.14 3.12 -22.71
CA ILE A 1 -17.24 4.41 -21.98
C ILE A 1 -18.49 4.37 -21.13
N SER A 2 -18.41 4.72 -19.84
CA SER A 2 -19.57 4.69 -18.91
C SER A 2 -20.57 5.80 -19.21
N SER A 3 -21.86 5.57 -18.97
CA SER A 3 -22.92 6.59 -19.17
C SER A 3 -22.76 7.79 -18.22
N PRO A 4 -23.23 9.00 -18.59
CA PRO A 4 -23.20 10.17 -17.71
C PRO A 4 -23.83 9.94 -16.32
N ALA A 5 -24.94 9.21 -16.25
CA ALA A 5 -25.59 8.85 -14.99
C ALA A 5 -24.69 8.02 -14.08
N LYS A 6 -24.03 6.98 -14.62
CA LYS A 6 -23.04 6.16 -13.88
C LYS A 6 -21.84 7.00 -13.41
N MET A 7 -21.35 7.92 -14.23
CA MET A 7 -20.26 8.81 -13.83
C MET A 7 -20.68 9.75 -12.70
N LYS A 8 -21.90 10.29 -12.74
CA LYS A 8 -22.47 11.13 -11.67
C LYS A 8 -22.58 10.35 -10.35
N ALA A 9 -23.15 9.15 -10.40
CA ALA A 9 -23.28 8.29 -9.22
C ALA A 9 -21.91 7.91 -8.62
N ALA A 10 -20.91 7.59 -9.46
CA ALA A 10 -19.56 7.30 -9.00
C ALA A 10 -18.92 8.49 -8.27
N LYS A 11 -19.06 9.71 -8.81
CA LYS A 11 -18.56 10.92 -8.15
C LYS A 11 -19.25 11.17 -6.80
N GLN A 12 -20.57 11.06 -6.75
CA GLN A 12 -21.33 11.21 -5.50
C GLN A 12 -20.91 10.20 -4.44
N PHE A 13 -20.62 8.96 -4.84
CA PHE A 13 -20.10 7.95 -3.94
C PHE A 13 -18.71 8.30 -3.40
N LEU A 14 -17.79 8.76 -4.26
CA LEU A 14 -16.45 9.20 -3.83
C LEU A 14 -16.50 10.42 -2.91
N GLU A 15 -17.40 11.37 -3.18
CA GLU A 15 -17.66 12.51 -2.30
C GLU A 15 -18.21 12.04 -0.95
N TRP A 16 -19.16 11.10 -0.96
CA TRP A 16 -19.73 10.53 0.26
C TRP A 16 -18.68 9.81 1.12
N LEU A 17 -17.72 9.09 0.53
CA LEU A 17 -16.62 8.44 1.28
C LEU A 17 -15.83 9.43 2.15
N SER A 18 -15.80 10.72 1.80
CA SER A 18 -15.11 11.77 2.55
C SER A 18 -15.93 12.39 3.69
N THR A 19 -17.19 11.98 3.84
CA THR A 19 -18.08 12.50 4.88
C THR A 19 -17.74 11.91 6.26
N PRO A 20 -18.02 12.62 7.37
CA PRO A 20 -17.82 12.09 8.72
C PRO A 20 -18.57 10.77 8.97
N GLU A 21 -19.76 10.61 8.38
CA GLU A 21 -20.56 9.39 8.48
C GLU A 21 -19.83 8.19 7.85
N ALA A 22 -19.38 8.34 6.60
CA ALA A 22 -18.67 7.26 5.90
C ALA A 22 -17.34 6.93 6.58
N ILE A 23 -16.60 7.95 7.04
CA ILE A 23 -15.33 7.76 7.77
C ILE A 23 -15.58 7.02 9.08
N LYS A 24 -16.62 7.39 9.84
CA LYS A 24 -16.97 6.71 11.09
C LYS A 24 -17.27 5.22 10.85
N MET A 25 -18.07 4.90 9.84
CA MET A 25 -18.35 3.51 9.46
C MET A 25 -17.07 2.76 9.02
N TRP A 26 -16.20 3.41 8.27
CA TRP A 26 -14.90 2.86 7.83
C TRP A 26 -14.00 2.47 9.01
N VAL A 27 -13.97 3.32 10.03
CA VAL A 27 -13.17 3.12 11.25
C VAL A 27 -13.83 2.11 12.19
N GLU A 28 -15.11 2.29 12.49
CA GLU A 28 -15.80 1.56 13.57
C GLU A 28 -16.33 0.20 13.13
N GLU A 29 -16.87 0.09 11.92
CA GLU A 29 -17.48 -1.14 11.42
C GLU A 29 -16.50 -1.95 10.58
N CYS A 30 -15.83 -1.30 9.62
CA CYS A 30 -14.89 -1.99 8.73
C CYS A 30 -13.52 -2.24 9.38
N LYS A 31 -13.21 -1.57 10.51
CA LYS A 31 -11.90 -1.65 11.20
C LYS A 31 -10.72 -1.33 10.29
N LEU A 32 -10.93 -0.39 9.37
CA LEU A 32 -9.92 0.04 8.42
C LEU A 32 -9.27 1.36 8.86
N VAL A 33 -7.98 1.45 8.58
CA VAL A 33 -7.21 2.69 8.75
C VAL A 33 -7.80 3.78 7.83
N PRO A 34 -8.12 4.98 8.35
CA PRO A 34 -8.73 6.01 7.54
C PRO A 34 -7.73 6.66 6.57
N THR A 35 -8.22 7.01 5.38
CA THR A 35 -7.42 7.66 4.31
C THR A 35 -7.64 9.17 4.23
N PHE A 36 -8.57 9.72 5.02
CA PHE A 36 -8.91 11.13 5.04
C PHE A 36 -8.24 11.83 6.23
N LYS A 37 -7.79 13.07 6.02
CA LYS A 37 -7.16 13.89 7.08
C LYS A 37 -8.16 14.16 8.22
N ASN A 38 -7.65 14.29 9.43
CA ASN A 38 -8.42 14.62 10.64
C ASN A 38 -9.52 13.61 10.99
N SER A 39 -9.38 12.35 10.55
CA SER A 39 -10.31 11.28 10.93
C SER A 39 -10.22 10.98 12.42
N ASP A 40 -11.36 10.81 13.08
CA ASP A 40 -11.41 10.35 14.47
C ASP A 40 -11.13 8.84 14.52
N VAL A 41 -10.10 8.47 15.27
CA VAL A 41 -9.67 7.08 15.47
C VAL A 41 -9.69 6.68 16.95
N SER A 42 -10.31 7.48 17.81
CA SER A 42 -10.37 7.25 19.26
C SER A 42 -11.05 5.93 19.64
N SER A 43 -11.89 5.39 18.75
CA SER A 43 -12.55 4.09 18.90
C SER A 43 -11.70 2.87 18.49
N MET A 44 -10.51 3.08 17.89
CA MET A 44 -9.58 1.99 17.55
C MET A 44 -8.74 1.57 18.76
N ASP A 45 -8.17 0.37 18.73
CA ASP A 45 -7.17 -0.03 19.73
C ASP A 45 -5.92 0.86 19.66
N VAL A 46 -5.26 1.05 20.80
CA VAL A 46 -4.10 1.96 20.96
C VAL A 46 -3.02 1.79 19.88
N PRO A 47 -2.60 0.57 19.48
CA PRO A 47 -1.60 0.42 18.42
C PRO A 47 -2.01 1.02 17.07
N PHE A 48 -3.30 1.00 16.73
CA PHE A 48 -3.80 1.58 15.47
C PHE A 48 -3.90 3.10 15.56
N GLN A 49 -4.20 3.65 16.73
CA GLN A 49 -4.13 5.10 16.96
C GLN A 49 -2.70 5.61 16.76
N ASP A 50 -1.72 4.90 17.31
CA ASP A 50 -0.29 5.20 17.14
C ASP A 50 0.15 5.08 15.68
N LEU A 51 -0.31 4.04 14.97
CA LEU A 51 -0.07 3.89 13.53
C LEU A 51 -0.59 5.10 12.75
N VAL A 52 -1.84 5.52 12.99
CA VAL A 52 -2.45 6.68 12.31
C VAL A 52 -1.69 7.97 12.60
N LYS A 53 -1.27 8.17 13.85
CA LYS A 53 -0.42 9.31 14.22
C LYS A 53 0.91 9.29 13.46
N TYR A 54 1.60 8.15 13.44
CA TYR A 54 2.87 7.98 12.74
C TYR A 54 2.77 8.28 11.23
N MET A 55 1.66 7.86 10.60
CA MET A 55 1.36 8.18 9.21
C MET A 55 1.11 9.68 8.99
N ASN A 56 0.31 10.31 9.85
CA ASN A 56 0.01 11.75 9.76
C ASN A 56 1.24 12.63 9.99
N GLU A 57 2.24 12.15 10.73
CA GLU A 57 3.55 12.78 10.91
C GLU A 57 4.47 12.61 9.68
N GLY A 58 4.01 11.93 8.62
CA GLY A 58 4.77 11.74 7.38
C GLY A 58 5.94 10.77 7.50
N LYS A 59 5.99 9.96 8.57
CA LYS A 59 7.09 9.01 8.85
C LYS A 59 6.99 7.71 8.04
N THR A 60 6.39 7.76 6.85
CA THR A 60 6.06 6.57 6.06
C THR A 60 6.91 6.47 4.81
N ASN A 61 7.26 5.25 4.42
CA ASN A 61 7.79 4.96 3.09
C ASN A 61 6.64 4.45 2.20
N PRO A 62 6.57 4.86 0.92
CA PRO A 62 5.60 4.30 0.00
C PRO A 62 5.90 2.82 -0.25
N TRP A 63 4.88 2.06 -0.64
CA TRP A 63 5.03 0.71 -1.17
C TRP A 63 5.61 0.75 -2.58
N ALA A 64 6.90 1.11 -2.68
CA ALA A 64 7.60 1.35 -3.94
C ALA A 64 7.58 0.15 -4.88
N PHE A 65 7.46 -1.07 -4.34
CA PHE A 65 7.39 -2.29 -5.15
C PHE A 65 6.24 -2.31 -6.15
N SER A 66 5.15 -1.58 -5.88
CA SER A 66 4.00 -1.48 -6.80
C SER A 66 4.36 -0.77 -8.11
N MET A 67 5.51 -0.11 -8.15
CA MET A 67 6.05 0.59 -9.33
C MET A 67 7.17 -0.20 -10.01
N TYR A 68 7.55 -1.37 -9.48
CA TYR A 68 8.63 -2.17 -10.07
C TYR A 68 8.11 -2.98 -11.26
N PRO A 69 8.96 -3.34 -12.22
CA PRO A 69 8.60 -4.38 -13.18
C PRO A 69 8.17 -5.66 -12.44
N VAL A 70 7.12 -6.32 -12.91
CA VAL A 70 6.53 -7.48 -12.21
C VAL A 70 7.60 -8.54 -11.88
N ALA A 71 8.48 -8.87 -12.83
CA ALA A 71 9.54 -9.85 -12.62
C ALA A 71 10.58 -9.41 -11.57
N VAL A 72 10.86 -8.11 -11.47
CA VAL A 72 11.77 -7.59 -10.42
C VAL A 72 11.19 -7.88 -9.05
N PHE A 73 9.91 -7.57 -8.83
CA PHE A 73 9.31 -7.77 -7.52
C PHE A 73 8.99 -9.24 -7.25
N GLU A 74 8.24 -9.88 -8.15
CA GLU A 74 7.73 -11.23 -7.94
C GLU A 74 8.83 -12.29 -8.00
N ASP A 75 9.76 -12.21 -8.96
CA ASP A 75 10.80 -13.23 -9.10
C ASP A 75 12.03 -12.92 -8.25
N ALA A 76 12.56 -11.69 -8.34
CA ALA A 76 13.82 -11.37 -7.70
C ALA A 76 13.68 -10.97 -6.22
N CYS A 77 12.83 -9.98 -5.90
CA CYS A 77 12.70 -9.52 -4.52
C CYS A 77 12.06 -10.58 -3.60
N LYS A 78 10.91 -11.16 -3.99
CA LYS A 78 10.18 -12.11 -3.12
C LYS A 78 10.93 -13.42 -2.95
N ASN A 79 11.33 -14.09 -4.05
CA ASN A 79 12.05 -15.36 -3.94
C ASN A 79 13.44 -15.16 -3.33
N GLY A 80 14.17 -14.10 -3.73
CA GLY A 80 15.47 -13.79 -3.16
C GLY A 80 15.42 -13.52 -1.65
N ALA A 81 14.43 -12.77 -1.17
CA ALA A 81 14.25 -12.56 0.27
C ALA A 81 13.97 -13.89 1.02
N GLN A 82 13.13 -14.76 0.44
CA GLN A 82 12.85 -16.08 1.02
C GLN A 82 14.11 -16.97 1.05
N GLU A 83 14.89 -16.99 -0.02
CA GLU A 83 16.16 -17.73 -0.09
C GLU A 83 17.19 -17.22 0.92
N TYR A 84 17.25 -15.89 1.15
CA TYR A 84 18.11 -15.31 2.18
C TYR A 84 17.69 -15.73 3.59
N VAL A 85 16.40 -15.66 3.90
CA VAL A 85 15.85 -16.09 5.21
C VAL A 85 16.13 -17.57 5.47
N PHE A 86 16.11 -18.41 4.42
CA PHE A 86 16.44 -19.83 4.52
C PHE A 86 17.94 -20.14 4.48
N GLY A 87 18.80 -19.12 4.36
CA GLY A 87 20.25 -19.30 4.28
C GLY A 87 20.74 -19.96 2.98
N LEU A 88 19.89 -20.01 1.95
CA LEU A 88 20.22 -20.57 0.63
C LEU A 88 21.04 -19.59 -0.22
N LYS A 89 20.93 -18.29 0.05
CA LYS A 89 21.71 -17.23 -0.61
C LYS A 89 22.22 -16.22 0.42
N LYS A 90 23.37 -15.59 0.12
CA LYS A 90 23.83 -14.43 0.90
C LYS A 90 23.07 -13.18 0.46
N ALA A 91 23.01 -12.18 1.32
CA ALA A 91 22.34 -10.91 1.02
C ALA A 91 22.87 -10.27 -0.29
N ASN A 92 24.19 -10.30 -0.51
CA ASN A 92 24.79 -9.76 -1.73
C ASN A 92 24.35 -10.49 -3.00
N ASP A 93 24.17 -11.81 -2.94
CA ASP A 93 23.71 -12.60 -4.09
C ASP A 93 22.26 -12.25 -4.45
N VAL A 94 21.43 -11.98 -3.44
CA VAL A 94 20.04 -11.52 -3.63
C VAL A 94 20.00 -10.13 -4.23
N ILE A 95 20.82 -9.19 -3.73
CA ILE A 95 20.92 -7.84 -4.29
C ILE A 95 21.34 -7.89 -5.75
N GLN A 96 22.36 -8.69 -6.07
CA GLN A 96 22.81 -8.87 -7.45
C GLN A 96 21.70 -9.43 -8.36
N TYR A 97 20.93 -10.41 -7.87
CA TYR A 97 19.82 -10.98 -8.63
C TYR A 97 18.71 -9.96 -8.93
N ILE A 98 18.40 -9.08 -7.97
CA ILE A 98 17.47 -7.96 -8.16
C ILE A 98 18.01 -7.00 -9.23
N ASP A 99 19.28 -6.60 -9.14
CA ASP A 99 19.91 -5.68 -10.10
C ASP A 99 19.94 -6.22 -11.53
N GLU A 100 20.26 -7.51 -11.69
CA GLU A 100 20.29 -8.18 -12.99
C GLU A 100 18.90 -8.29 -13.60
N THR A 101 17.90 -8.63 -12.79
CA THR A 101 16.51 -8.68 -13.24
C THR A 101 16.01 -7.29 -13.62
N TRP A 102 16.38 -6.26 -12.86
CA TRP A 102 16.02 -4.88 -13.18
C TRP A 102 16.61 -4.43 -14.51
N ARG A 103 17.91 -4.65 -14.74
CA ARG A 103 18.56 -4.34 -16.01
C ARG A 103 17.89 -5.02 -17.19
N ARG A 104 17.50 -6.29 -17.04
CA ARG A 104 16.81 -7.06 -18.09
C ARG A 104 15.44 -6.48 -18.43
N GLU A 105 14.63 -6.11 -17.44
CA GLU A 105 13.28 -5.57 -17.68
C GLU A 105 13.30 -4.16 -18.27
N MET A 106 14.31 -3.35 -17.97
CA MET A 106 14.46 -1.99 -18.51
C MET A 106 14.99 -1.94 -19.95
N GLN A 107 15.49 -3.06 -20.48
CA GLN A 107 16.01 -3.15 -21.86
C GLN A 107 14.95 -3.63 -22.87
N LYS A 108 13.73 -3.92 -22.42
CA LYS A 108 12.58 -4.31 -23.26
C LYS A 108 11.85 -3.09 -23.79
#